data_AF-A0A9D1WBE4-F1
#
_entry.id   AF-A0A9D1WBE4-F1
#
_cell.length_a   1.000
_cell.length_b   1.000
_cell.length_c   1.000
_cell.angle_alpha   90.00
_cell.angle_beta   90.00
_cell.angle_gamma   90.00
#
_symmetry.space_group_name_H-M   'P 1'
#
loop_
_entity.id
_entity.type
_entity.pdbx_description
1 polymer ?
#
loop_
_entity_poly.entity_id
_entity_poly.type
_entity_poly.pdbx_seq_one_letter_code
_entity_poly.pdbx_strand_id
1 'polypeptide(L)'
;MLSSHELYFVIYGALALFVLGIVLSYLARAKQDQGNDLVERLEKALPGAQCAQCGFPGCRAYAEALAAGTASCNKCTPGGASTTEALAEILGVSANIEDNEDAIFTPRTVAFIHKTLCTGCSKCQRYCPVDAIEGTHHTPHVILEEECIGCGDCVKACPEECIEMIRQEQTLAHFNWDLQAIRFQGTGASK
;
A
#
# COMPACT_ATOMS: atom_id res chain seq x y z
N MET A 1 9.78 -65.81 1.76
CA MET A 1 11.12 -65.54 2.31
C MET A 1 11.84 -64.67 1.29
N LEU A 2 12.15 -63.40 1.60
CA LEU A 2 12.95 -62.58 0.70
C LEU A 2 14.38 -63.14 0.65
N SER A 3 14.93 -63.30 -0.54
CA SER A 3 16.33 -63.67 -0.76
C SER A 3 17.26 -62.61 -0.17
N SER A 4 18.41 -63.01 0.37
CA SER A 4 19.40 -62.10 0.98
C SER A 4 19.79 -60.93 0.07
N HIS A 5 19.86 -61.13 -1.25
CA HIS A 5 20.12 -60.07 -2.23
C HIS A 5 19.04 -58.98 -2.29
N GLU A 6 17.75 -59.35 -2.19
CA GLU A 6 16.63 -58.40 -2.18
C GLU A 6 16.67 -57.54 -0.90
N LEU A 7 17.07 -58.14 0.22
CA LEU A 7 17.20 -57.43 1.50
C LEU A 7 18.33 -56.39 1.45
N TYR A 8 19.48 -56.73 0.86
CA TYR A 8 20.58 -55.76 0.69
C TYR A 8 20.18 -54.61 -0.23
N PHE A 9 19.48 -54.89 -1.34
CA PHE A 9 19.02 -53.84 -2.25
C PHE A 9 18.11 -52.83 -1.56
N VAL A 10 17.16 -53.30 -0.74
CA VAL A 10 16.26 -52.43 0.03
C VAL A 10 17.01 -51.61 1.08
N ILE A 11 17.96 -52.21 1.80
CA ILE A 11 18.75 -51.50 2.83
C ILE A 11 19.62 -50.42 2.21
N TYR A 12 20.37 -50.74 1.14
CA TYR A 12 21.23 -49.75 0.47
C TYR A 12 20.41 -48.66 -0.21
N GLY A 13 19.27 -49.00 -0.82
CA GLY A 13 18.34 -48.02 -1.38
C GLY A 13 17.82 -47.04 -0.33
N ALA A 14 17.40 -47.54 0.83
CA ALA A 14 16.94 -46.72 1.95
C ALA A 14 18.05 -45.82 2.50
N LEU A 15 19.27 -46.35 2.65
CA LEU A 15 20.43 -45.62 3.15
C LEU A 15 20.85 -44.52 2.17
N ALA A 16 20.85 -44.81 0.87
CA ALA A 16 21.14 -43.83 -0.18
C ALA A 16 20.10 -42.69 -0.22
N LEU A 17 18.80 -43.01 -0.13
CA LEU A 17 17.74 -42.00 -0.07
C LEU A 17 17.83 -41.15 1.20
N PHE A 18 18.17 -41.75 2.34
CA PHE A 18 18.35 -41.03 3.59
C PHE A 18 19.53 -40.04 3.53
N VAL A 19 20.68 -40.48 2.99
CA VAL A 19 21.84 -39.62 2.79
C VAL A 19 21.53 -38.48 1.80
N LEU A 20 20.87 -38.79 0.69
CA LEU A 20 20.44 -37.79 -0.28
C LEU A 20 19.50 -36.75 0.37
N GLY A 21 18.56 -37.20 1.20
CA GLY A 21 17.66 -36.33 1.95
C GLY A 21 18.40 -35.38 2.90
N ILE A 22 19.42 -35.87 3.62
CA ILE A 22 20.25 -35.03 4.50
C ILE A 22 21.02 -33.99 3.68
N VAL A 23 21.63 -34.40 2.57
CA VAL A 23 22.40 -33.49 1.70
C VAL A 23 21.51 -32.41 1.12
N LEU A 24 20.35 -32.78 0.57
CA LEU A 24 19.38 -31.81 0.04
C LEU A 24 18.85 -30.88 1.14
N SER A 25 18.58 -31.39 2.34
CA SER A 25 18.14 -30.56 3.47
C SER A 25 19.20 -29.54 3.90
N TYR A 26 20.49 -29.91 3.87
CA TYR A 26 21.58 -28.99 4.20
C TYR A 26 21.72 -27.89 3.14
N LEU A 27 21.73 -28.26 1.86
CA LEU A 27 21.83 -27.31 0.75
C LEU A 27 20.62 -26.35 0.70
N ALA A 28 19.41 -26.85 0.99
CA ALA A 28 18.21 -26.01 1.03
C ALA A 28 18.30 -24.93 2.12
N ARG A 29 18.78 -25.28 3.32
CA ARG A 29 18.95 -24.32 4.44
C ARG A 29 19.99 -23.24 4.13
N ALA A 30 21.13 -23.63 3.54
CA ALA A 30 22.20 -22.68 3.22
C ALA A 30 21.75 -21.59 2.23
N LYS A 31 20.89 -21.93 1.26
CA LYS A 31 20.37 -20.96 0.29
C LYS A 31 19.32 -20.02 0.89
N GLN A 32 18.50 -20.52 1.81
CA GLN A 32 17.46 -19.73 2.46
C GLN A 32 18.05 -18.64 3.37
N ASP A 33 19.21 -18.89 3.97
CA ASP A 33 19.90 -17.96 4.87
C ASP A 33 20.31 -16.66 4.15
N GLN A 34 20.81 -16.74 2.91
CA GLN A 34 21.20 -15.57 2.12
C GLN A 34 20.00 -14.69 1.72
N GLY A 35 18.86 -15.30 1.38
CA GLY A 35 17.64 -14.57 1.05
C GLY A 35 17.04 -13.87 2.27
N ASN A 36 17.08 -14.54 3.42
CA ASN A 36 16.58 -13.97 4.68
C ASN A 36 17.43 -12.77 5.15
N ASP A 37 18.76 -12.82 5.00
CA ASP A 37 19.64 -11.72 5.41
C ASP A 37 19.35 -10.41 4.66
N LEU A 38 19.19 -10.48 3.34
CA LEU A 38 18.90 -9.29 2.52
C LEU A 38 17.52 -8.72 2.82
N VAL A 39 16.50 -9.59 2.93
CA VAL A 39 15.13 -9.18 3.29
C VAL A 39 15.11 -8.54 4.68
N GLU A 40 15.82 -9.09 5.66
CA GLU A 40 15.86 -8.54 7.02
C GLU A 40 16.54 -7.16 7.05
N ARG A 41 17.60 -6.96 6.26
CA ARG A 41 18.26 -5.65 6.11
C ARG A 41 17.33 -4.60 5.50
N LEU A 42 16.59 -4.98 4.45
CA LEU A 42 15.60 -4.10 3.83
C LEU A 42 14.43 -3.80 4.77
N GLU A 43 13.92 -4.81 5.48
CA GLU A 43 12.82 -4.64 6.45
C GLU A 43 13.21 -3.68 7.58
N LYS A 44 14.45 -3.75 8.08
CA LYS A 44 14.98 -2.83 9.11
C LYS A 44 15.15 -1.39 8.60
N ALA A 45 15.37 -1.19 7.31
CA ALA A 45 15.46 0.14 6.71
C ALA A 45 14.08 0.80 6.53
N LEU A 46 13.00 0.02 6.55
CA LEU A 46 11.64 0.53 6.44
C LEU A 46 11.14 1.09 7.78
N PRO A 47 10.22 2.07 7.77
CA PRO A 47 9.69 2.70 8.99
C PRO A 47 8.80 1.78 9.85
N GLY A 48 8.53 0.54 9.43
CA GLY A 48 7.72 -0.42 10.20
C GLY A 48 6.23 -0.08 10.33
N ALA A 49 5.74 0.94 9.62
CA ALA A 49 4.37 1.45 9.76
C ALA A 49 3.27 0.47 9.30
N GLN A 50 3.59 -0.55 8.50
CA GLN A 50 2.65 -1.58 8.01
C GLN A 50 1.37 -1.03 7.34
N CYS A 51 1.42 0.17 6.78
CA CYS A 51 0.25 0.88 6.25
C CYS A 51 -0.26 0.38 4.88
N ALA A 52 0.49 -0.49 4.20
CA ALA A 52 0.20 -1.03 2.87
C ALA A 52 0.02 0.02 1.73
N GLN A 53 0.39 1.28 1.93
CA GLN A 53 0.29 2.33 0.91
C GLN A 53 1.15 2.07 -0.34
N CYS A 54 2.23 1.30 -0.19
CA CYS A 54 3.08 0.88 -1.30
C CYS A 54 2.49 -0.26 -2.17
N GLY A 55 1.29 -0.77 -1.82
CA GLY A 55 0.61 -1.86 -2.53
C GLY A 55 0.97 -3.27 -2.05
N PHE A 56 1.77 -3.40 -0.99
CA PHE A 56 2.17 -4.69 -0.40
C PHE A 56 1.59 -4.90 0.99
N PRO A 57 1.29 -6.16 1.39
CA PRO A 57 0.74 -6.48 2.71
C PRO A 57 1.81 -6.39 3.81
N GLY A 58 2.26 -5.17 4.11
CA GLY A 58 3.23 -4.84 5.15
C GLY A 58 4.66 -4.61 4.67
N CYS A 59 5.51 -4.13 5.59
CA CYS A 59 6.90 -3.78 5.30
C CYS A 59 7.74 -4.99 4.88
N ARG A 60 7.54 -6.15 5.52
CA ARG A 60 8.24 -7.39 5.16
C ARG A 60 7.95 -7.85 3.73
N ALA A 61 6.68 -7.88 3.34
CA ALA A 61 6.28 -8.27 1.98
C ALA A 61 6.87 -7.31 0.92
N TYR A 62 6.96 -6.02 1.25
CA TYR A 62 7.66 -5.05 0.40
C TYR A 62 9.17 -5.32 0.33
N ALA A 63 9.82 -5.62 1.45
CA ALA A 63 11.24 -6.00 1.49
C ALA A 63 11.53 -7.28 0.68
N GLU A 64 10.65 -8.28 0.73
CA GLU A 64 10.72 -9.49 -0.10
C GLU A 64 10.58 -9.16 -1.59
N ALA A 65 9.64 -8.28 -1.96
CA ALA A 65 9.45 -7.84 -3.33
C ALA A 65 10.66 -7.05 -3.88
N LEU A 66 11.30 -6.24 -3.03
CA LEU A 66 12.54 -5.53 -3.33
C LEU A 66 13.71 -6.51 -3.51
N ALA A 67 13.86 -7.49 -2.61
CA ALA A 67 14.87 -8.55 -2.72
C ALA A 67 14.71 -9.38 -4.00
N ALA A 68 13.47 -9.61 -4.43
CA ALA A 68 13.14 -10.31 -5.66
C ALA A 68 13.28 -9.44 -6.94
N GLY A 69 13.54 -8.14 -6.81
CA GLY A 69 13.63 -7.21 -7.94
C GLY A 69 12.28 -6.94 -8.64
N THR A 70 11.16 -7.21 -7.97
CA THR A 70 9.79 -7.03 -8.51
C THR A 70 9.18 -5.67 -8.17
N ALA A 71 9.77 -4.94 -7.24
CA ALA A 71 9.31 -3.64 -6.79
C ALA A 71 10.42 -2.58 -6.87
N SER A 72 10.05 -1.33 -7.13
CA SER A 72 10.95 -0.17 -7.04
C SER A 72 11.07 0.30 -5.58
N CYS A 73 12.20 0.91 -5.23
CA CYS A 73 12.50 1.36 -3.85
C CYS A 73 11.76 2.65 -3.42
N ASN A 74 11.16 3.37 -4.37
CA ASN A 74 10.52 4.68 -4.19
C ASN A 74 9.04 4.63 -3.76
N LYS A 75 8.47 3.45 -3.48
CA LYS A 75 7.03 3.30 -3.18
C LYS A 75 6.64 3.61 -1.72
N CYS A 76 7.60 3.82 -0.83
CA CYS A 76 7.30 4.02 0.59
C CYS A 76 6.95 5.48 0.90
N THR A 77 5.67 5.85 0.73
CA THR A 77 5.16 7.19 1.06
C THR A 77 5.47 7.67 2.48
N PRO A 78 5.27 6.87 3.57
CA PRO A 78 5.56 7.35 4.93
C PRO A 78 7.06 7.46 5.23
N GLY A 79 7.90 6.71 4.52
CA GLY A 79 9.36 6.76 4.66
C GLY A 79 10.00 7.90 3.86
N GLY A 80 9.36 8.30 2.77
CA GLY A 80 9.80 9.42 1.94
C GLY A 80 11.19 9.19 1.31
N ALA A 81 11.89 10.30 1.07
CA ALA A 81 13.19 10.29 0.40
C ALA A 81 14.27 9.53 1.19
N SER A 82 14.33 9.71 2.51
CA SER A 82 15.36 9.08 3.35
C SER A 82 15.28 7.56 3.34
N THR A 83 14.07 6.99 3.39
CA THR A 83 13.90 5.54 3.25
C THR A 83 14.24 5.06 1.85
N THR A 84 13.90 5.84 0.81
CA THR A 84 14.23 5.48 -0.58
C THR A 84 15.75 5.42 -0.81
N GLU A 85 16.49 6.40 -0.28
CA GLU A 85 17.96 6.44 -0.32
C GLU A 85 18.58 5.24 0.40
N ALA A 86 18.12 4.93 1.62
CA ALA A 86 18.63 3.79 2.38
C ALA A 86 18.38 2.44 1.67
N LEU A 87 17.21 2.28 1.06
CA LEU A 87 16.88 1.08 0.29
C LEU A 87 17.73 0.97 -0.98
N ALA A 88 17.94 2.09 -1.69
CA ALA A 88 18.76 2.17 -2.88
C ALA A 88 20.23 1.81 -2.59
N GLU A 89 20.77 2.27 -1.45
CA GLU A 89 22.11 1.91 -0.98
C GLU A 89 22.23 0.40 -0.71
N ILE A 90 21.24 -0.20 -0.03
CA ILE A 90 21.24 -1.64 0.27
C ILE A 90 21.15 -2.48 -1.01
N LEU A 91 20.34 -2.04 -1.99
CA LEU A 91 20.14 -2.75 -3.26
C LEU A 91 21.26 -2.49 -4.27
N GLY A 92 22.10 -1.47 -4.06
CA GLY A 92 23.13 -1.06 -5.00
C GLY A 92 22.57 -0.48 -6.30
N VAL A 93 21.37 0.11 -6.26
CA VAL A 93 20.68 0.70 -7.42
C VAL A 93 20.64 2.21 -7.26
N SER A 94 20.73 2.98 -8.35
CA SER A 94 20.50 4.43 -8.28
C SER A 94 19.05 4.70 -7.92
N ALA A 95 18.81 5.48 -6.87
CA ALA A 95 17.48 5.94 -6.49
C ALA A 95 16.90 6.84 -7.60
N ASN A 96 16.30 6.24 -8.64
CA ASN A 96 15.57 7.00 -9.63
C ASN A 96 14.26 7.48 -8.98
N ILE A 97 14.25 8.76 -8.63
CA ILE A 97 13.11 9.51 -8.07
C ILE A 97 12.03 9.74 -9.17
N GLU A 98 12.36 9.44 -10.43
CA GLU A 98 11.61 9.81 -11.63
C GLU A 98 10.31 9.02 -11.85
N ASP A 99 10.04 7.92 -11.13
CA ASP A 99 8.78 7.18 -11.30
C ASP A 99 7.60 7.76 -10.49
N ASN A 100 7.78 8.94 -9.87
CA ASN A 100 6.77 9.58 -9.03
C ASN A 100 6.16 10.84 -9.66
N GLU A 101 5.91 10.80 -10.97
CA GLU A 101 5.21 11.89 -11.66
C GLU A 101 3.74 12.01 -11.24
N ASP A 102 3.13 10.93 -10.74
CA ASP A 102 1.70 10.88 -10.41
C ASP A 102 1.33 11.49 -9.04
N ALA A 103 2.28 11.70 -8.11
CA ALA A 103 1.94 12.12 -6.74
C ALA A 103 1.91 13.63 -6.49
N ILE A 104 2.27 14.48 -7.47
CA ILE A 104 2.51 15.90 -7.16
C ILE A 104 1.21 16.73 -7.20
N PHE A 105 0.21 16.37 -8.00
CA PHE A 105 -1.03 17.17 -8.08
C PHE A 105 -2.25 16.33 -8.51
N THR A 106 -2.73 15.43 -7.65
CA THR A 106 -4.08 14.87 -7.84
C THR A 106 -5.11 15.83 -7.25
N PRO A 107 -5.92 16.54 -8.06
CA PRO A 107 -6.95 17.42 -7.53
C PRO A 107 -8.00 16.63 -6.73
N ARG A 108 -8.57 17.28 -5.70
CA ARG A 108 -9.60 16.70 -4.84
C ARG A 108 -10.78 16.22 -5.69
N THR A 109 -11.21 14.99 -5.44
CA THR A 109 -12.42 14.44 -6.07
C THR A 109 -13.54 14.46 -5.03
N VAL A 110 -14.68 15.04 -5.37
CA VAL A 110 -15.85 15.17 -4.51
C VAL A 110 -17.03 14.43 -5.12
N ALA A 111 -17.89 13.87 -4.29
CA ALA A 111 -19.12 13.24 -4.77
C ALA A 111 -20.19 14.32 -5.06
N PHE A 112 -20.97 14.12 -6.11
CA PHE A 112 -22.04 15.02 -6.55
C PHE A 112 -23.33 14.22 -6.75
N ILE A 113 -24.45 14.71 -6.19
CA ILE A 113 -25.77 14.05 -6.30
C ILE A 113 -26.60 14.75 -7.37
N HIS A 114 -27.03 14.00 -8.38
CA HIS A 114 -28.00 14.47 -9.36
C HIS A 114 -29.39 14.56 -8.74
N LYS A 115 -29.79 15.78 -8.37
CA LYS A 115 -31.07 16.08 -7.69
C LYS A 115 -32.30 15.53 -8.43
N THR A 116 -32.26 15.43 -9.76
CA THR A 116 -33.36 14.95 -10.60
C THR A 116 -33.60 13.44 -10.48
N LEU A 117 -32.57 12.68 -10.08
CA LEU A 117 -32.62 11.22 -9.95
C LEU A 117 -32.69 10.77 -8.48
N CYS A 118 -32.39 11.66 -7.54
CA CYS A 118 -32.40 11.34 -6.12
C CYS A 118 -33.82 11.24 -5.55
N THR A 119 -34.21 10.06 -5.10
CA THR A 119 -35.51 9.78 -4.47
C THR A 119 -35.57 10.11 -2.96
N GLY A 120 -34.43 10.47 -2.36
CA GLY A 120 -34.37 10.82 -0.94
C GLY A 120 -34.42 9.63 0.02
N CYS A 121 -33.85 8.48 -0.35
CA CYS A 121 -33.83 7.26 0.48
C CYS A 121 -32.90 7.32 1.71
N SER A 122 -32.11 8.39 1.88
CA SER A 122 -31.18 8.64 2.99
C SER A 122 -30.17 7.50 3.28
N LYS A 123 -29.91 6.61 2.32
CA LYS A 123 -28.87 5.58 2.45
C LYS A 123 -27.47 6.19 2.41
N CYS A 124 -27.22 7.11 1.47
CA CYS A 124 -25.92 7.76 1.31
C CYS A 124 -25.43 8.43 2.61
N GLN A 125 -26.33 9.06 3.38
CA GLN A 125 -25.99 9.70 4.67
C GLN A 125 -25.44 8.69 5.69
N ARG A 126 -26.00 7.47 5.77
CA ARG A 126 -25.54 6.43 6.71
C ARG A 126 -24.16 5.84 6.37
N TYR A 127 -23.74 5.95 5.11
CA TYR A 127 -22.43 5.44 4.65
C TYR A 127 -21.37 6.55 4.59
N CYS A 128 -21.73 7.81 4.85
CA CYS A 128 -20.77 8.89 4.85
C CYS A 128 -19.97 8.86 6.17
N PRO A 129 -18.65 8.65 6.16
CA PRO A 129 -17.85 8.59 7.40
C PRO A 129 -17.61 9.96 8.04
N VAL A 130 -17.89 11.04 7.31
CA VAL A 130 -17.61 12.44 7.70
C VAL A 130 -18.88 13.29 7.73
N ASP A 131 -20.06 12.67 7.60
CA ASP A 131 -21.36 13.34 7.62
C ASP A 131 -21.56 14.50 6.61
N ALA A 132 -20.80 14.50 5.51
CA ALA A 132 -20.84 15.55 4.46
C ALA A 132 -22.10 15.56 3.57
N ILE A 133 -23.22 14.95 4.00
CA ILE A 133 -24.44 14.82 3.19
C ILE A 133 -25.64 15.37 3.97
N GLU A 134 -26.25 16.41 3.40
CA GLU A 134 -27.47 17.03 3.92
C GLU A 134 -28.69 16.61 3.10
N GLY A 135 -29.81 16.38 3.79
CA GLY A 135 -31.08 16.06 3.15
C GLY A 135 -32.05 15.48 4.15
N THR A 136 -33.33 15.58 3.85
CA THR A 136 -34.39 14.93 4.63
C THR A 136 -34.94 13.73 3.88
N HIS A 137 -35.60 12.83 4.60
CA HIS A 137 -36.24 11.69 3.97
C HIS A 137 -37.26 12.15 2.94
N HIS A 138 -37.31 11.49 1.78
CA HIS A 138 -38.13 11.86 0.61
C HIS A 138 -37.77 13.18 -0.08
N THR A 139 -36.63 13.80 0.23
CA THR A 139 -36.12 14.95 -0.53
C THR A 139 -34.76 14.65 -1.17
N PRO A 140 -34.44 15.27 -2.33
CA PRO A 140 -33.11 15.15 -2.92
C PRO A 140 -32.04 15.63 -1.95
N HIS A 141 -31.03 14.79 -1.72
CA HIS A 141 -29.91 15.10 -0.84
C HIS A 141 -28.86 15.94 -1.59
N VAL A 142 -28.01 16.63 -0.84
CA VAL A 142 -26.91 17.47 -1.33
C VAL A 142 -25.64 17.10 -0.57
N ILE A 143 -24.51 17.15 -1.27
CA ILE A 143 -23.19 16.92 -0.67
C ILE A 143 -22.55 18.27 -0.41
N LEU A 144 -22.01 18.44 0.80
CA LEU A 144 -21.18 19.57 1.18
C LEU A 144 -19.76 19.31 0.66
N GLU A 145 -19.35 20.05 -0.37
CA GLU A 145 -18.08 19.83 -1.08
C GLU A 145 -16.87 20.03 -0.17
N GLU A 146 -16.98 20.96 0.78
CA GLU A 146 -15.97 21.33 1.76
C GLU A 146 -15.66 20.19 2.73
N GLU A 147 -16.65 19.38 3.11
CA GLU A 147 -16.51 18.27 4.06
C GLU A 147 -16.26 16.92 3.35
N CYS A 148 -16.59 16.80 2.06
CA CYS A 148 -16.48 15.55 1.32
C CYS A 148 -15.01 15.09 1.12
N ILE A 149 -14.59 14.02 1.78
CA ILE A 149 -13.21 13.48 1.63
C ILE A 149 -12.98 12.64 0.37
N GLY A 150 -14.00 12.48 -0.48
CA GLY A 150 -13.86 11.73 -1.74
C GLY A 150 -13.75 10.21 -1.60
N CYS A 151 -14.21 9.60 -0.49
CA CYS A 151 -14.07 8.15 -0.27
C CYS A 151 -14.91 7.28 -1.24
N GLY A 152 -15.99 7.83 -1.80
CA GLY A 152 -16.85 7.14 -2.78
C GLY A 152 -17.81 6.10 -2.19
N ASP A 153 -17.94 5.99 -0.87
CA ASP A 153 -18.85 4.99 -0.26
C ASP A 153 -20.33 5.30 -0.50
N CYS A 154 -20.68 6.59 -0.56
CA CYS A 154 -22.04 7.02 -0.92
C CYS A 154 -22.45 6.55 -2.33
N VAL A 155 -21.52 6.51 -3.28
CA VAL A 155 -21.76 6.04 -4.66
C VAL A 155 -22.16 4.57 -4.65
N LYS A 156 -21.40 3.73 -3.93
CA LYS A 156 -21.68 2.29 -3.79
C LYS A 156 -23.01 2.02 -3.07
N ALA A 157 -23.38 2.89 -2.13
CA ALA A 157 -24.58 2.74 -1.32
C ALA A 157 -25.86 3.22 -2.02
N CYS A 158 -25.75 4.01 -3.09
CA CYS A 158 -26.88 4.63 -3.77
C CYS A 158 -27.65 3.60 -4.62
N PRO A 159 -28.92 3.29 -4.30
CA PRO A 159 -29.71 2.32 -5.07
C PRO A 159 -30.15 2.86 -6.44
N GLU A 160 -30.22 4.19 -6.57
CA GLU A 160 -30.62 4.88 -7.82
C GLU A 160 -29.40 5.26 -8.68
N GLU A 161 -28.19 4.93 -8.22
CA GLU A 161 -26.93 5.27 -8.90
C GLU A 161 -26.80 6.76 -9.30
N CYS A 162 -27.45 7.65 -8.56
CA CYS A 162 -27.53 9.08 -8.88
C CYS A 162 -26.35 9.93 -8.37
N ILE A 163 -25.24 9.30 -7.98
CA ILE A 163 -24.07 9.98 -7.40
C ILE A 163 -22.84 9.75 -8.27
N GLU A 164 -22.21 10.82 -8.70
CA GLU A 164 -20.98 10.81 -9.51
C GLU A 164 -19.80 11.37 -8.72
N MET A 165 -18.59 10.88 -9.00
CA MET A 165 -17.35 11.45 -8.46
C MET A 165 -16.80 12.49 -9.44
N ILE A 166 -16.88 13.76 -9.07
CA ILE A 166 -16.42 14.88 -9.90
C ILE A 166 -15.06 15.35 -9.37
N ARG A 167 -14.13 15.54 -10.29
CA ARG A 167 -12.85 16.19 -10.01
C ARG A 167 -13.08 17.68 -9.85
N GLN A 168 -12.80 18.24 -8.68
CA GLN A 168 -12.94 19.67 -8.45
C GLN A 168 -11.74 20.39 -9.09
N GLU A 169 -12.01 21.39 -9.94
CA GLU A 169 -10.95 22.24 -10.48
C GLU A 169 -10.38 23.10 -9.35
N GLN A 170 -9.05 23.05 -9.16
CA GLN A 170 -8.40 23.90 -8.18
C GLN A 170 -8.41 25.36 -8.66
N THR A 171 -9.44 26.09 -8.26
CA THR A 171 -9.53 27.53 -8.48
C THR A 171 -8.85 28.26 -7.34
N LEU A 172 -8.10 29.33 -7.62
CA LEU A 172 -7.42 30.18 -6.63
C LEU A 172 -8.36 30.74 -5.54
N ALA A 173 -9.68 30.69 -5.75
CA ALA A 173 -10.72 31.12 -4.82
C ALA A 173 -10.82 30.26 -3.55
N HIS A 174 -10.42 28.99 -3.60
CA HIS A 174 -10.45 28.07 -2.44
C HIS A 174 -9.09 27.87 -1.78
N PHE A 175 -8.05 28.52 -2.30
CA PHE A 175 -6.71 28.43 -1.72
C PHE A 175 -6.62 29.30 -0.47
N ASN A 176 -6.37 28.70 0.70
CA ASN A 176 -6.14 29.47 1.91
C ASN A 176 -4.74 30.12 1.85
N TRP A 177 -4.71 31.39 1.47
CA TRP A 177 -3.50 32.21 1.40
C TRP A 177 -2.95 32.63 2.78
N ASP A 178 -3.56 32.17 3.88
CA ASP A 178 -3.04 32.45 5.21
C ASP A 178 -1.74 31.67 5.48
N LEU A 179 -0.63 32.30 5.11
CA LEU A 179 0.73 31.83 5.36
C LEU A 179 1.01 31.63 6.87
N GLN A 180 0.24 32.23 7.78
CA GLN A 180 0.42 32.05 9.22
C GLN A 180 -0.08 30.68 9.71
N ALA A 181 -1.04 30.06 9.01
CA ALA A 181 -1.52 28.72 9.31
C ALA A 181 -0.43 27.65 9.03
N ILE A 182 0.48 27.94 8.09
CA ILE A 182 1.63 27.09 7.79
C ILE A 182 2.79 27.47 8.73
N ARG A 183 2.65 27.10 10.01
CA ARG A 183 3.79 27.18 10.95
C ARG A 183 4.80 26.10 10.59
N PHE A 184 5.75 26.44 9.73
CA PHE A 184 7.02 25.70 9.67
C PHE A 184 7.72 25.89 11.02
N GLN A 185 7.59 24.92 11.93
CA GLN A 185 8.54 24.78 13.03
C GLN A 185 9.87 24.33 12.42
N GLY A 186 10.57 25.26 11.77
CA GLY A 186 11.96 25.05 11.44
C GLY A 186 12.69 24.81 12.76
N THR A 187 13.16 23.59 12.98
CA THR A 187 14.21 23.34 13.95
C THR A 187 15.42 24.14 13.48
N GLY A 188 15.54 25.35 13.99
CA GLY A 188 16.71 26.20 13.83
C GLY A 188 17.89 25.56 14.57
N ALA A 189 18.43 24.49 14.01
CA ALA A 189 19.80 24.09 14.27
C ALA A 189 20.67 24.87 13.28
N SER A 190 21.06 26.08 13.68
CA SER A 190 22.00 26.89 12.91
C SER A 190 22.82 27.75 13.88
N LYS A 191 23.92 27.14 14.33
CA LYS A 191 25.19 27.72 14.81
C LYS A 191 25.16 28.86 15.83
#